data_AF-A0A0D0PHJ1-F1
#
_entry.id   AF-A0A0D0PHJ1-F1
#
_cell.length_a   1.000
_cell.length_b   1.000
_cell.length_c   1.000
_cell.angle_alpha   90.00
_cell.angle_beta   90.00
_cell.angle_gamma   90.00
#
_symmetry.space_group_name_H-M   'P 1'
#
loop_
_entity.id
_entity.type
_entity.pdbx_description
1 polymer ?
#
loop_
_entity_poly.entity_id
_entity_poly.type
_entity_poly.pdbx_seq_one_letter_code
_entity_poly.pdbx_strand_id
1 'polypeptide(L)'
;MNATPGGAVDRGALVLDRRLGQGGQGVVHRVANLRINQAAADGGWDVVYKEYAPALLPDLDAAALTAMVDLLDELSGDEGRWLCEKTAWPAAVVRTEGRVSGFLMRAAPDRFRFDFRSLSGAGSGARRLANLEFLLNDDAYTAGIGLTVGERDRLLLLADLAGTLDRLHRIGIGVGDLSPKNLLLATTGPPECFLIDCDAMRLRGASVLPQAETPDWQLPAGEEKATPAGDVHKLALLAVRLIARDQVTTDPTALTALSPDLGELARRSLDPAPARRPSPAEWAECLRAAAPAVPTASAAPPADPASDDAASDGATAPQGRSKSSFVAPVVFVVLVLVLLAVMIVRSRGAGDHAEGPVTTRPPTPAPTSASPTRTPAPVTPTPTPTPTRTLTPTFDPGSLDSAQTDRTPLTARALLPASFTDSKGVTYTRNSGSTGDCPDDSMKESLQAALRKAGCDKQVVGTYIDASARIAVAVWVIPLPDAQAADQGKQALAEFSLTDWSLWCPTTGPGSQLCDRGTDIRSATQSGYRMNSHRYLLQSRAIYINLTTDSSAEEWTNAAAYAAITEAGP
;
A
#
# COMPACT_ATOMS: atom_id res chain seq x y z
N MET A 1 37.97 0.28 1.42
CA MET A 1 37.80 -0.21 0.03
C MET A 1 37.04 0.87 -0.72
N ASN A 2 37.30 1.06 -2.00
CA ASN A 2 36.64 2.11 -2.78
C ASN A 2 35.63 1.42 -3.71
N ALA A 3 34.36 1.84 -3.64
CA ALA A 3 33.41 1.55 -4.70
C ALA A 3 33.49 2.69 -5.71
N THR A 4 34.20 2.46 -6.82
CA THR A 4 33.98 3.28 -8.02
C THR A 4 32.54 3.02 -8.49
N PRO A 5 31.78 4.06 -8.91
CA PRO A 5 30.60 3.85 -9.75
C PRO A 5 30.92 2.94 -10.95
N GLY A 6 29.90 2.30 -11.53
CA GLY A 6 30.10 1.35 -12.66
C GLY A 6 30.64 -0.03 -12.25
N GLY A 7 30.86 -0.28 -10.95
CA GLY A 7 31.54 -1.48 -10.46
C GLY A 7 30.64 -2.64 -10.01
N ALA A 8 31.23 -3.83 -9.88
CA ALA A 8 30.68 -4.94 -9.10
C ALA A 8 31.46 -5.12 -7.78
N VAL A 9 30.75 -5.43 -6.69
CA VAL A 9 31.31 -5.58 -5.34
C VAL A 9 30.88 -6.93 -4.75
N ASP A 10 31.81 -7.65 -4.12
CA ASP A 10 31.48 -8.88 -3.40
C ASP A 10 30.75 -8.57 -2.08
N ARG A 11 29.67 -9.31 -1.81
CA ARG A 11 28.82 -9.18 -0.62
C ARG A 11 29.57 -9.37 0.70
N GLY A 12 30.62 -10.19 0.71
CA GLY A 12 31.52 -10.42 1.84
C GLY A 12 32.50 -9.26 2.09
N ALA A 13 32.70 -8.38 1.12
CA ALA A 13 33.48 -7.14 1.30
C ALA A 13 32.68 -6.02 2.00
N LEU A 14 31.36 -6.18 2.17
CA LEU A 14 30.49 -5.19 2.81
C LEU A 14 30.43 -5.39 4.33
N VAL A 15 30.80 -4.36 5.10
CA VAL A 15 30.52 -4.30 6.53
C VAL A 15 29.14 -3.68 6.70
N LEU A 16 28.13 -4.52 6.97
CA LEU A 16 26.78 -4.07 7.24
C LEU A 16 26.62 -3.67 8.71
N ASP A 17 26.01 -2.52 8.92
CA ASP A 17 25.51 -2.03 10.21
C ASP A 17 24.01 -2.37 10.28
N ARG A 18 23.20 -1.57 10.97
CA ARG A 18 21.74 -1.74 11.07
C ARG A 18 21.04 -1.90 9.71
N ARG A 19 20.02 -2.76 9.71
CA ARG A 19 18.92 -2.74 8.75
C ARG A 19 18.16 -1.42 8.87
N LEU A 20 17.89 -0.78 7.73
CA LEU A 20 17.21 0.52 7.63
C LEU A 20 15.73 0.37 7.26
N GLY A 21 15.37 -0.71 6.56
CA GLY A 21 14.00 -1.01 6.16
C GLY A 21 13.89 -2.34 5.41
N GLN A 22 12.66 -2.78 5.15
CA GLN A 22 12.35 -3.89 4.25
C GLN A 22 11.10 -3.51 3.46
N GLY A 23 11.13 -3.72 2.15
CA GLY A 23 9.98 -3.59 1.25
C GLY A 23 9.63 -4.95 0.64
N GLY A 24 8.62 -4.98 -0.24
CA GLY A 24 8.20 -6.21 -0.92
C GLY A 24 9.29 -6.87 -1.78
N GLN A 25 10.31 -6.11 -2.19
CA GLN A 25 11.39 -6.60 -3.05
C GLN A 25 12.69 -6.98 -2.32
N GLY A 26 12.86 -6.64 -1.04
CA GLY A 26 14.14 -6.81 -0.37
C GLY A 26 14.35 -6.00 0.89
N VAL A 27 15.57 -6.07 1.43
CA VAL A 27 15.99 -5.44 2.69
C VAL A 27 17.06 -4.38 2.39
N VAL A 28 16.95 -3.22 3.03
CA VAL A 28 17.95 -2.14 2.89
C VAL A 28 18.83 -2.09 4.14
N HIS A 29 20.14 -2.21 3.95
CA HIS A 29 21.15 -2.19 5.01
C HIS A 29 22.05 -0.96 4.89
N ARG A 30 22.46 -0.40 6.03
CA ARG A 30 23.55 0.59 6.06
C ARG A 30 24.89 -0.12 5.84
N VAL A 31 25.74 0.43 4.99
CA VAL A 31 27.13 -0.03 4.80
C VAL A 31 28.06 0.93 5.55
N ALA A 32 28.94 0.39 6.39
CA ALA A 32 29.81 1.18 7.25
C ALA A 32 31.21 1.46 6.68
N ASN A 33 31.66 0.67 5.69
CA ASN A 33 33.04 0.66 5.22
C ASN A 33 33.25 1.19 3.78
N LEU A 34 32.21 1.73 3.14
CA LEU A 34 32.23 2.24 1.77
C LEU A 34 31.55 3.61 1.66
N ARG A 35 32.00 4.40 0.67
CA ARG A 35 31.33 5.61 0.17
C ARG A 35 31.38 5.65 -1.36
N ILE A 36 30.36 6.22 -1.98
CA ILE A 36 30.38 6.60 -3.41
C ILE A 36 31.07 7.96 -3.54
N ASN A 37 31.81 8.17 -4.63
CA ASN A 37 32.44 9.46 -4.98
C ASN A 37 33.36 10.04 -3.88
N GLN A 38 34.07 9.18 -3.12
CA GLN A 38 34.93 9.61 -2.00
C GLN A 38 36.04 10.61 -2.40
N ALA A 39 36.45 10.64 -3.67
CA ALA A 39 37.42 11.60 -4.20
C ALA A 39 36.83 13.00 -4.51
N ALA A 40 35.51 13.18 -4.43
CA ALA A 40 34.88 14.48 -4.60
C ALA A 40 35.16 15.41 -3.40
N ALA A 41 35.09 16.72 -3.63
CA ALA A 41 35.43 17.74 -2.63
C ALA A 41 34.49 17.74 -1.39
N ASP A 42 33.33 17.11 -1.47
CA ASP A 42 32.38 16.89 -0.36
C ASP A 42 32.67 15.60 0.46
N GLY A 43 33.75 14.86 0.13
CA GLY A 43 34.14 13.63 0.82
C GLY A 43 33.27 12.41 0.46
N GLY A 44 32.54 12.49 -0.65
CA GLY A 44 31.63 11.46 -1.11
C GLY A 44 30.41 11.24 -0.21
N TRP A 45 29.59 10.26 -0.57
CA TRP A 45 28.29 10.03 0.05
C TRP A 45 28.22 8.65 0.72
N ASP A 46 27.53 8.60 1.86
CA ASP A 46 27.19 7.35 2.53
C ASP A 46 26.33 6.48 1.61
N VAL A 47 26.50 5.16 1.73
CA VAL A 47 25.84 4.18 0.85
C VAL A 47 25.00 3.20 1.65
N VAL A 48 23.97 2.69 0.99
CA VAL A 48 23.13 1.61 1.48
C VAL A 48 23.14 0.48 0.46
N TYR A 49 22.96 -0.74 0.96
CA TYR A 49 22.84 -1.95 0.17
C TYR A 49 21.38 -2.40 0.17
N LYS A 50 20.73 -2.46 -1.00
CA LYS A 50 19.44 -3.14 -1.18
C LYS A 50 19.75 -4.60 -1.56
N GLU A 51 19.47 -5.52 -0.63
CA GLU A 51 19.56 -6.97 -0.81
C GLU A 51 18.20 -7.48 -1.30
N TYR A 52 18.14 -8.09 -2.49
CA TYR A 52 16.88 -8.62 -3.03
C TYR A 52 16.38 -9.81 -2.21
N ALA A 53 15.06 -9.93 -2.10
CA ALA A 53 14.44 -11.11 -1.52
C ALA A 53 14.82 -12.36 -2.35
N PRO A 54 15.22 -13.49 -1.72
CA PRO A 54 15.67 -14.70 -2.45
C PRO A 54 14.67 -15.22 -3.50
N ALA A 55 13.37 -15.01 -3.27
CA ALA A 55 12.30 -15.39 -4.18
C ALA A 55 12.29 -14.60 -5.52
N LEU A 56 12.93 -13.43 -5.59
CA LEU A 56 12.98 -12.57 -6.79
C LEU A 56 14.25 -12.76 -7.62
N LEU A 57 15.28 -13.40 -7.06
CA LEU A 57 16.54 -13.66 -7.76
C LEU A 57 16.38 -14.48 -9.06
N PRO A 58 15.40 -15.41 -9.21
CA PRO A 58 15.16 -16.10 -10.48
C PRO A 58 14.60 -15.21 -11.61
N ASP A 59 13.83 -14.18 -11.24
CA ASP A 59 13.16 -13.26 -12.19
C ASP A 59 13.99 -11.99 -12.47
N LEU A 60 15.17 -11.86 -11.85
CA LEU A 60 16.01 -10.68 -11.91
C LEU A 60 16.83 -10.64 -13.22
N ASP A 61 16.64 -9.57 -14.00
CA ASP A 61 17.51 -9.27 -15.14
C ASP A 61 18.81 -8.60 -14.66
N ALA A 62 19.85 -9.43 -14.53
CA ALA A 62 21.17 -9.01 -14.11
C ALA A 62 21.87 -8.09 -15.13
N ALA A 63 21.52 -8.18 -16.41
CA ALA A 63 22.05 -7.30 -17.44
C ALA A 63 21.40 -5.91 -17.36
N ALA A 64 20.08 -5.84 -17.12
CA ALA A 64 19.38 -4.57 -16.88
C ALA A 64 19.92 -3.84 -15.64
N LEU A 65 20.16 -4.55 -14.52
CA LEU A 65 20.75 -3.93 -13.32
C LEU A 65 22.20 -3.46 -13.55
N THR A 66 22.97 -4.21 -14.33
CA THR A 66 24.34 -3.81 -14.71
C THR A 66 24.29 -2.55 -15.58
N ALA A 67 23.43 -2.50 -16.59
CA ALA A 67 23.24 -1.32 -17.43
C ALA A 67 22.76 -0.07 -16.66
N MET A 68 21.97 -0.23 -15.59
CA MET A 68 21.64 0.87 -14.68
C MET A 68 22.89 1.41 -13.96
N VAL A 69 23.77 0.52 -13.49
CA VAL A 69 25.02 0.90 -12.81
C VAL A 69 26.00 1.56 -13.79
N ASP A 70 26.18 0.98 -14.98
CA ASP A 70 27.08 1.45 -16.04
C ASP A 70 26.66 2.82 -16.61
N LEU A 71 25.37 3.18 -16.53
CA LEU A 71 24.87 4.50 -16.93
C LEU A 71 25.64 5.64 -16.27
N LEU A 72 26.12 5.48 -15.04
CA LEU A 72 26.88 6.52 -14.34
C LEU A 72 28.22 6.85 -15.02
N ASP A 73 28.81 5.91 -15.76
CA ASP A 73 30.04 6.11 -16.53
C ASP A 73 29.75 6.61 -17.96
N GLU A 74 28.53 6.41 -18.48
CA GLU A 74 28.09 6.98 -19.76
C GLU A 74 27.73 8.47 -19.66
N LEU A 75 27.22 8.90 -18.50
CA LEU A 75 26.79 10.28 -18.26
C LEU A 75 27.97 11.22 -18.04
N SER A 76 27.77 12.51 -18.35
CA SER A 76 28.75 13.54 -17.95
C SER A 76 28.83 13.61 -16.42
N GLY A 77 29.98 14.01 -15.87
CA GLY A 77 30.19 14.05 -14.41
C GLY A 77 29.14 14.87 -13.66
N ASP A 78 28.66 15.97 -14.23
CA ASP A 78 27.58 16.80 -13.68
C ASP A 78 26.20 16.13 -13.76
N GLU A 79 25.95 15.31 -14.79
CA GLU A 79 24.68 14.59 -14.96
C GLU A 79 24.59 13.32 -14.12
N GLY A 80 25.67 12.53 -14.05
CA GLY A 80 25.79 11.41 -13.10
C GLY A 80 25.72 11.90 -11.64
N ARG A 81 26.38 13.02 -11.32
CA ARG A 81 26.26 13.68 -10.01
C ARG A 81 24.81 14.08 -9.71
N TRP A 82 24.15 14.77 -10.64
CA TRP A 82 22.75 15.18 -10.49
C TRP A 82 21.82 13.98 -10.28
N LEU A 83 21.99 12.89 -11.03
CA LEU A 83 21.18 11.69 -10.91
C LEU A 83 21.25 11.11 -9.50
N CYS A 84 22.46 10.98 -8.94
CA CYS A 84 22.66 10.56 -7.55
C CYS A 84 22.28 11.64 -6.51
N GLU A 85 22.11 12.91 -6.88
CA GLU A 85 21.61 13.97 -5.99
C GLU A 85 20.08 14.03 -5.92
N LYS A 86 19.38 13.57 -6.96
CA LYS A 86 17.91 13.46 -7.03
C LYS A 86 17.34 12.07 -6.79
N THR A 87 18.14 11.01 -6.85
CA THR A 87 17.63 9.63 -6.77
C THR A 87 18.56 8.70 -6.01
N ALA A 88 18.00 7.62 -5.46
CA ALA A 88 18.74 6.48 -4.93
C ALA A 88 19.17 5.51 -6.05
N TRP A 89 19.81 6.04 -7.11
CA TRP A 89 20.21 5.28 -8.29
C TRP A 89 21.16 4.12 -7.95
N PRO A 90 21.05 2.96 -8.62
CA PRO A 90 22.05 1.89 -8.53
C PRO A 90 23.43 2.38 -8.95
N ALA A 91 24.43 2.19 -8.09
CA ALA A 91 25.79 2.68 -8.30
C ALA A 91 26.87 1.59 -8.32
N ALA A 92 26.59 0.41 -7.77
CA ALA A 92 27.41 -0.78 -7.95
C ALA A 92 26.57 -2.05 -7.78
N VAL A 93 26.80 -3.07 -8.62
CA VAL A 93 26.14 -4.38 -8.48
C VAL A 93 26.78 -5.15 -7.34
N VAL A 94 25.99 -5.69 -6.41
CA VAL A 94 26.51 -6.56 -5.34
C VAL A 94 26.29 -8.02 -5.71
N ARG A 95 27.33 -8.84 -5.50
CA ARG A 95 27.32 -10.26 -5.81
C ARG A 95 27.63 -11.13 -4.59
N THR A 96 26.89 -12.22 -4.45
CA THR A 96 27.15 -13.32 -3.51
C THR A 96 27.50 -14.56 -4.32
N GLU A 97 28.66 -15.16 -4.08
CA GLU A 97 29.14 -16.33 -4.85
C GLU A 97 29.14 -16.10 -6.37
N GLY A 98 29.49 -14.87 -6.80
CA GLY A 98 29.46 -14.47 -8.22
C GLY A 98 28.07 -14.22 -8.83
N ARG A 99 26.97 -14.54 -8.13
CA ARG A 99 25.59 -14.25 -8.55
C ARG A 99 25.13 -12.90 -8.02
N VAL A 100 24.30 -12.16 -8.76
CA VAL A 100 23.72 -10.89 -8.28
C VAL A 100 22.85 -11.15 -7.06
N SER A 101 23.05 -10.37 -5.99
CA SER A 101 22.25 -10.41 -4.76
C SER A 101 21.55 -9.09 -4.46
N GLY A 102 21.97 -7.99 -5.11
CA GLY A 102 21.49 -6.66 -4.82
C GLY A 102 22.37 -5.58 -5.44
N PHE A 103 22.28 -4.36 -4.93
CA PHE A 103 23.09 -3.23 -5.38
C PHE A 103 23.38 -2.22 -4.28
N LEU A 104 24.48 -1.48 -4.42
CA LEU A 104 24.77 -0.29 -3.63
C LEU A 104 24.10 0.92 -4.28
N MET A 105 23.52 1.79 -3.46
CA MET A 105 22.98 3.08 -3.85
C MET A 105 23.32 4.15 -2.82
N ARG A 106 23.18 5.42 -3.18
CA ARG A 106 23.35 6.53 -2.23
C ARG A 106 22.32 6.42 -1.11
N ALA A 107 22.76 6.59 0.14
CA ALA A 107 21.85 6.78 1.27
C ALA A 107 21.03 8.06 1.08
N ALA A 108 19.71 8.00 1.29
CA ALA A 108 18.86 9.19 1.27
C ALA A 108 19.47 10.31 2.16
N PRO A 109 19.74 11.52 1.63
CA PRO A 109 20.41 12.57 2.39
C PRO A 109 19.64 13.03 3.63
N ASP A 110 20.38 13.52 4.63
CA ASP A 110 19.85 13.86 5.97
C ASP A 110 18.84 15.03 6.01
N ARG A 111 18.67 15.75 4.89
CA ARG A 111 17.65 16.80 4.67
C ARG A 111 16.29 16.25 4.25
N PHE A 112 16.24 15.02 3.72
CA PHE A 112 15.01 14.25 3.47
C PHE A 112 14.56 13.47 4.72
N ARG A 113 15.01 13.90 5.90
CA ARG A 113 14.63 13.35 7.20
C ARG A 113 14.10 14.45 8.11
N PHE A 114 13.05 14.13 8.85
CA PHE A 114 12.44 15.01 9.84
C PHE A 114 12.41 14.34 11.21
N ASP A 115 12.34 15.16 12.26
CA ASP A 115 12.18 14.70 13.64
C ASP A 115 10.72 14.35 13.86
N PHE A 116 10.41 13.05 13.78
CA PHE A 116 9.05 12.57 13.93
C PHE A 116 8.55 12.83 15.35
N ARG A 117 7.40 13.51 15.44
CA ARG A 117 6.64 13.68 16.66
C ARG A 117 5.58 12.59 16.66
N SER A 118 5.69 11.66 17.61
CA SER A 118 4.59 10.72 17.83
C SER A 118 3.39 11.47 18.41
N LEU A 119 2.23 11.30 17.80
CA LEU A 119 0.97 11.89 18.28
C LEU A 119 0.59 11.39 19.68
N SER A 120 1.10 10.22 20.10
CA SER A 120 0.94 9.64 21.43
C SER A 120 2.06 9.99 22.42
N GLY A 121 2.98 10.90 22.07
CA GLY A 121 4.10 11.35 22.91
C GLY A 121 5.26 10.35 23.07
N ALA A 122 5.02 9.05 22.98
CA ALA A 122 6.06 8.02 23.02
C ALA A 122 6.83 7.93 21.69
N GLY A 123 8.16 8.06 21.75
CA GLY A 123 9.03 7.97 20.56
C GLY A 123 9.20 9.27 19.75
N SER A 124 8.92 10.44 20.35
CA SER A 124 9.26 11.73 19.74
C SER A 124 10.79 11.90 19.59
N GLY A 125 11.22 12.55 18.50
CA GLY A 125 12.64 12.80 18.21
C GLY A 125 13.34 11.70 17.41
N ALA A 126 12.63 10.65 16.98
CA ALA A 126 13.18 9.68 16.03
C ALA A 126 13.24 10.30 14.62
N ARG A 127 14.43 10.40 14.02
CA ARG A 127 14.62 10.88 12.64
C ARG A 127 14.05 9.88 11.63
N ARG A 128 12.96 10.21 10.95
CA ARG A 128 12.31 9.39 9.91
C ARG A 128 12.53 9.98 8.52
N LEU A 129 12.45 9.17 7.47
CA LEU A 129 12.36 9.66 6.09
C LEU A 129 11.07 10.46 5.92
N ALA A 130 11.14 11.61 5.26
CA ALA A 130 10.00 12.47 4.97
C ALA A 130 9.29 12.01 3.69
N ASN A 131 8.61 10.86 3.74
CA ASN A 131 7.82 10.35 2.61
C ASN A 131 6.69 11.33 2.26
N LEU A 132 6.48 11.55 0.96
CA LEU A 132 5.50 12.51 0.47
C LEU A 132 4.04 12.06 0.76
N GLU A 133 3.82 10.77 1.03
CA GLU A 133 2.52 10.21 1.45
C GLU A 133 1.95 10.88 2.71
N PHE A 134 2.79 11.42 3.59
CA PHE A 134 2.32 12.16 4.75
C PHE A 134 1.55 13.42 4.36
N LEU A 135 1.94 14.09 3.27
CA LEU A 135 1.30 15.32 2.79
C LEU A 135 -0.03 15.08 2.06
N LEU A 136 -0.42 13.83 1.80
CA LEU A 136 -1.75 13.51 1.26
C LEU A 136 -2.84 13.44 2.34
N ASN A 137 -2.48 13.71 3.60
CA ASN A 137 -3.41 13.92 4.71
C ASN A 137 -3.56 15.43 4.99
N ASP A 138 -4.49 15.79 5.86
CA ASP A 138 -4.72 17.18 6.24
C ASP A 138 -3.51 17.83 6.95
N ASP A 139 -3.50 19.17 6.94
CA ASP A 139 -2.40 19.96 7.47
C ASP A 139 -2.27 19.87 9.01
N ALA A 140 -3.31 19.40 9.74
CA ALA A 140 -3.24 19.17 11.19
C ALA A 140 -2.54 17.84 11.52
N TYR A 141 -2.80 16.77 10.75
CA TYR A 141 -2.04 15.53 10.82
C TYR A 141 -0.55 15.78 10.57
N THR A 142 -0.21 16.50 9.48
CA THR A 142 1.20 16.74 9.13
C THR A 142 1.90 17.55 10.21
N ALA A 143 1.28 18.64 10.68
CA ALA A 143 1.83 19.47 11.74
C ALA A 143 2.00 18.68 13.05
N GLY A 144 1.04 17.81 13.38
CA GLY A 144 1.08 16.92 14.53
C GLY A 144 2.27 15.96 14.50
N ILE A 145 2.59 15.37 13.35
CA ILE A 145 3.77 14.51 13.20
C ILE A 145 5.10 15.27 13.10
N GLY A 146 5.07 16.60 13.01
CA GLY A 146 6.26 17.46 12.92
C GLY A 146 6.67 17.86 11.50
N LEU A 147 5.78 17.72 10.51
CA LEU A 147 5.96 18.24 9.14
C LEU A 147 5.06 19.46 8.91
N THR A 148 5.66 20.59 8.52
CA THR A 148 4.92 21.78 8.11
C THR A 148 5.34 22.14 6.69
N VAL A 149 4.42 22.03 5.74
CA VAL A 149 4.67 22.28 4.31
C VAL A 149 3.54 23.14 3.76
N GLY A 150 3.86 24.40 3.44
CA GLY A 150 2.87 25.35 2.93
C GLY A 150 2.43 25.03 1.50
N GLU A 151 1.32 25.61 1.06
CA GLU A 151 0.77 25.34 -0.27
C GLU A 151 1.69 25.78 -1.41
N ARG A 152 2.43 26.88 -1.23
CA ARG A 152 3.51 27.27 -2.16
C ARG A 152 4.60 26.19 -2.24
N ASP A 153 4.99 25.60 -1.12
CA ASP A 153 6.02 24.55 -1.09
C ASP A 153 5.52 23.26 -1.74
N ARG A 154 4.22 22.93 -1.59
CA ARG A 154 3.57 21.81 -2.31
C ARG A 154 3.68 22.01 -3.84
N LEU A 155 3.43 23.22 -4.35
CA LEU A 155 3.62 23.52 -5.78
C LEU A 155 5.10 23.45 -6.21
N LEU A 156 6.03 23.90 -5.38
CA LEU A 156 7.47 23.85 -5.68
C LEU A 156 8.03 22.41 -5.64
N LEU A 157 7.57 21.56 -4.72
CA LEU A 157 7.87 20.12 -4.70
C LEU A 157 7.41 19.42 -5.99
N LEU A 158 6.19 19.72 -6.44
CA LEU A 158 5.68 19.20 -7.71
C LEU A 158 6.50 19.73 -8.90
N ALA A 159 6.95 20.99 -8.87
CA ALA A 159 7.76 21.57 -9.95
C ALA A 159 9.18 20.99 -10.02
N ASP A 160 9.79 20.68 -8.88
CA ASP A 160 11.08 19.99 -8.78
C ASP A 160 10.97 18.54 -9.25
N LEU A 161 9.91 17.84 -8.85
CA LEU A 161 9.61 16.49 -9.35
C LEU A 161 9.37 16.49 -10.87
N ALA A 162 8.55 17.40 -11.38
CA ALA A 162 8.25 17.51 -12.81
C ALA A 162 9.51 17.82 -13.64
N GLY A 163 10.38 18.72 -13.18
CA GLY A 163 11.68 18.96 -13.80
C GLY A 163 12.65 17.79 -13.69
N THR A 164 12.55 17.00 -12.61
CA THR A 164 13.33 15.75 -12.44
C THR A 164 12.87 14.68 -13.44
N LEU A 165 11.56 14.50 -13.59
CA LEU A 165 10.96 13.57 -14.57
C LEU A 165 11.35 13.93 -16.00
N ASP A 166 11.28 15.20 -16.42
CA ASP A 166 11.75 15.65 -17.74
C ASP A 166 13.19 15.19 -18.02
N ARG A 167 14.11 15.42 -17.07
CA ARG A 167 15.51 15.05 -17.24
C ARG A 167 15.74 13.54 -17.23
N LEU A 168 15.02 12.79 -16.39
CA LEU A 168 15.03 11.32 -16.41
C LEU A 168 14.54 10.79 -17.77
N HIS A 169 13.44 11.32 -18.29
CA HIS A 169 12.87 10.95 -19.59
C HIS A 169 13.86 11.22 -20.73
N ARG A 170 14.58 12.35 -20.70
CA ARG A 170 15.63 12.68 -21.68
C ARG A 170 16.85 11.75 -21.64
N ILE A 171 17.16 11.16 -20.49
CA ILE A 171 18.23 10.14 -20.32
C ILE A 171 17.70 8.73 -20.73
N GLY A 172 16.40 8.59 -20.97
CA GLY A 172 15.75 7.33 -21.33
C GLY A 172 15.30 6.50 -20.13
N ILE A 173 15.12 7.11 -18.96
CA ILE A 173 14.60 6.49 -17.74
C ILE A 173 13.09 6.78 -17.62
N GLY A 174 12.24 5.76 -17.58
CA GLY A 174 10.84 5.86 -17.15
C GLY A 174 10.70 5.38 -15.70
N VAL A 175 9.98 6.12 -14.86
CA VAL A 175 9.90 5.82 -13.41
C VAL A 175 8.97 4.63 -13.12
N GLY A 176 7.79 4.58 -13.74
CA GLY A 176 6.85 3.46 -13.61
C GLY A 176 6.06 3.49 -12.31
N ASP A 177 6.70 3.19 -11.19
CA ASP A 177 6.07 3.25 -9.86
C ASP A 177 6.21 4.64 -9.21
N LEU A 178 5.77 5.67 -9.94
CA LEU A 178 5.70 7.02 -9.42
C LEU A 178 4.54 7.13 -8.41
N SER A 179 4.87 6.97 -7.13
CA SER A 179 3.91 7.01 -6.02
C SER A 179 4.49 7.81 -4.83
N PRO A 180 3.65 8.32 -3.92
CA PRO A 180 4.09 9.16 -2.81
C PRO A 180 4.91 8.39 -1.75
N LYS A 181 4.96 7.06 -1.84
CA LYS A 181 5.82 6.19 -1.03
C LYS A 181 7.25 6.17 -1.53
N ASN A 182 7.44 6.24 -2.85
CA ASN A 182 8.75 6.25 -3.51
C ASN A 182 9.34 7.66 -3.66
N LEU A 183 8.69 8.66 -3.05
CA LEU A 183 9.09 10.07 -3.07
C LEU A 183 9.37 10.55 -1.65
N LEU A 184 10.57 11.08 -1.44
CA LEU A 184 10.92 11.84 -0.24
C LEU A 184 10.91 13.33 -0.53
N LEU A 185 10.55 14.14 0.46
CA LEU A 185 10.53 15.60 0.36
C LEU A 185 11.57 16.26 1.30
N ALA A 186 12.06 17.42 0.90
CA ALA A 186 12.79 18.34 1.77
C ALA A 186 12.25 19.75 1.58
N THR A 187 12.06 20.49 2.68
CA THR A 187 11.72 21.92 2.71
C THR A 187 12.76 22.75 3.46
N THR A 188 13.87 22.13 3.88
CA THR A 188 15.04 22.82 4.45
C THR A 188 15.92 23.36 3.33
N GLY A 189 15.50 24.51 2.77
CA GLY A 189 16.07 25.10 1.56
C GLY A 189 14.98 25.24 0.48
N PRO A 190 15.35 25.32 -0.82
CA PRO A 190 14.39 25.19 -1.90
C PRO A 190 13.63 23.85 -1.78
N PRO A 191 12.28 23.83 -1.86
CA PRO A 191 11.54 22.58 -1.78
C PRO A 191 11.94 21.63 -2.90
N GLU A 192 12.34 20.41 -2.54
CA GLU A 192 12.79 19.40 -3.51
C GLU A 192 12.36 17.97 -3.16
N CYS A 193 12.34 17.13 -4.20
CA CYS A 193 12.04 15.71 -4.12
C CYS A 193 13.31 14.86 -4.30
N PHE A 194 13.31 13.68 -3.66
CA PHE A 194 14.31 12.63 -3.88
C PHE A 194 13.60 11.30 -4.09
N LEU A 195 13.88 10.64 -5.22
CA LEU A 195 13.25 9.38 -5.60
C LEU A 195 14.00 8.21 -4.97
N ILE A 196 13.25 7.24 -4.44
CA ILE A 196 13.78 5.95 -3.95
C ILE A 196 13.24 4.80 -4.80
N ASP A 197 13.66 3.57 -4.50
CA ASP A 197 13.26 2.34 -5.23
C ASP A 197 13.60 2.37 -6.74
N CYS A 198 14.74 2.98 -7.07
CA CYS A 198 15.10 3.32 -8.45
C CYS A 198 15.44 2.11 -9.35
N ASP A 199 15.64 0.92 -8.78
CA ASP A 199 15.78 -0.34 -9.50
C ASP A 199 14.45 -0.87 -10.09
N ALA A 200 13.31 -0.36 -9.61
CA ALA A 200 12.01 -0.60 -10.25
C ALA A 200 11.82 0.22 -11.54
N MET A 201 12.64 1.24 -11.78
CA MET A 201 12.57 2.09 -12.97
C MET A 201 12.97 1.32 -14.24
N ARG A 202 12.58 1.84 -15.39
CA ARG A 202 12.91 1.28 -16.71
C ARG A 202 13.96 2.15 -17.40
N LEU A 203 15.12 1.58 -17.70
CA LEU A 203 16.18 2.24 -18.47
C LEU A 203 16.14 1.76 -19.93
N ARG A 204 15.88 2.66 -20.88
CA ARG A 204 15.93 2.43 -22.33
C ARG A 204 15.13 1.20 -22.80
N GLY A 205 14.02 0.90 -22.11
CA GLY A 205 13.15 -0.26 -22.37
C GLY A 205 13.37 -1.45 -21.44
N ALA A 206 14.54 -1.57 -20.80
CA ALA A 206 14.88 -2.67 -19.89
C ALA A 206 14.46 -2.39 -18.44
N SER A 207 14.10 -3.43 -17.69
CA SER A 207 13.73 -3.35 -16.27
C SER A 207 14.35 -4.52 -15.51
N VAL A 208 14.83 -4.28 -14.29
CA VAL A 208 15.48 -5.31 -13.46
C VAL A 208 14.52 -6.40 -13.02
N LEU A 209 13.26 -6.03 -12.79
CA LEU A 209 12.16 -6.91 -12.41
C LEU A 209 10.89 -6.55 -13.23
N PRO A 210 9.88 -7.44 -13.28
CA PRO A 210 8.58 -7.14 -13.88
C PRO A 210 7.93 -5.88 -13.30
N GLN A 211 7.35 -5.05 -14.17
CA GLN A 211 6.81 -3.74 -13.80
C GLN A 211 5.59 -3.82 -12.87
N ALA A 212 5.83 -3.55 -11.58
CA ALA A 212 4.82 -3.33 -10.56
C ALA A 212 4.34 -1.86 -10.55
N GLU A 213 3.29 -1.59 -9.79
CA GLU A 213 2.79 -0.24 -9.51
C GLU A 213 2.24 -0.22 -8.09
N THR A 214 2.24 0.91 -7.43
CA THR A 214 1.59 1.09 -6.12
C THR A 214 0.06 0.94 -6.30
N PRO A 215 -0.67 0.31 -5.35
CA PRO A 215 -2.13 0.21 -5.43
C PRO A 215 -2.76 1.62 -5.46
N ASP A 216 -3.85 1.81 -6.18
CA ASP A 216 -4.56 3.10 -6.37
C ASP A 216 -3.70 4.21 -7.01
N TRP A 217 -2.56 3.83 -7.62
CA TRP A 217 -1.66 4.63 -8.46
C TRP A 217 -1.42 3.92 -9.82
N GLN A 218 -2.33 3.05 -10.25
CA GLN A 218 -2.20 2.31 -11.51
C GLN A 218 -2.57 3.18 -12.72
N LEU A 219 -1.95 2.89 -13.85
CA LEU A 219 -2.35 3.44 -15.15
C LEU A 219 -3.69 2.87 -15.64
N PRO A 220 -4.36 3.54 -16.60
CA PRO A 220 -5.49 2.98 -17.34
C PRO A 220 -5.25 1.55 -17.84
N ALA A 221 -6.28 0.71 -17.78
CA ALA A 221 -6.15 -0.72 -18.09
C ALA A 221 -5.64 -0.96 -19.52
N GLY A 222 -4.56 -1.73 -19.64
CA GLY A 222 -3.91 -2.05 -20.92
C GLY A 222 -2.84 -1.05 -21.35
N GLU A 223 -2.61 0.03 -20.61
CA GLU A 223 -1.50 0.95 -20.85
C GLU A 223 -0.14 0.33 -20.46
N GLU A 224 0.92 0.69 -21.19
CA GLU A 224 2.27 0.24 -20.89
C GLU A 224 2.90 1.04 -19.72
N LYS A 225 3.35 0.30 -18.71
CA LYS A 225 4.01 0.81 -17.49
C LYS A 225 5.43 1.33 -17.75
N ALA A 226 5.91 2.21 -16.87
CA ALA A 226 7.23 2.84 -16.97
C ALA A 226 7.49 3.49 -18.33
N THR A 227 6.48 4.22 -18.82
CA THR A 227 6.57 5.08 -20.01
C THR A 227 6.49 6.55 -19.57
N PRO A 228 7.09 7.50 -20.33
CA PRO A 228 6.98 8.92 -20.03
C PRO A 228 5.55 9.43 -19.86
N ALA A 229 4.63 8.95 -20.71
CA ALA A 229 3.22 9.31 -20.64
C ALA A 229 2.50 8.71 -19.41
N GLY A 230 2.92 7.52 -18.95
CA GLY A 230 2.44 6.93 -17.70
C GLY A 230 2.93 7.71 -16.48
N ASP A 231 4.20 8.14 -16.46
CA ASP A 231 4.74 8.98 -15.39
C ASP A 231 4.01 10.33 -15.32
N VAL A 232 3.65 10.95 -16.45
CA VAL A 232 2.85 12.19 -16.49
C VAL A 232 1.45 11.98 -15.91
N HIS A 233 0.80 10.84 -16.17
CA HIS A 233 -0.50 10.51 -15.57
C HIS A 233 -0.40 10.43 -14.04
N LYS A 234 0.65 9.78 -13.53
CA LYS A 234 0.90 9.64 -12.08
C LYS A 234 1.34 10.96 -11.43
N LEU A 235 2.10 11.80 -12.14
CA LEU A 235 2.42 13.17 -11.71
C LEU A 235 1.14 14.01 -11.54
N ALA A 236 0.19 13.89 -12.46
CA ALA A 236 -1.09 14.61 -12.37
C ALA A 236 -1.96 14.10 -11.23
N LEU A 237 -2.06 12.78 -11.07
CA LEU A 237 -2.74 12.16 -9.93
C LEU A 237 -2.11 12.61 -8.60
N LEU A 238 -0.78 12.75 -8.56
CA LEU A 238 -0.06 13.27 -7.41
C LEU A 238 -0.37 14.73 -7.14
N ALA A 239 -0.34 15.58 -8.17
CA ALA A 239 -0.64 17.00 -8.04
C ALA A 239 -2.07 17.24 -7.53
N VAL A 240 -3.04 16.48 -8.06
CA VAL A 240 -4.44 16.48 -7.62
C VAL A 240 -4.55 16.15 -6.13
N ARG A 241 -4.03 14.98 -5.72
CA ARG A 241 -4.11 14.48 -4.34
C ARG A 241 -3.36 15.36 -3.34
N LEU A 242 -2.16 15.83 -3.69
CA LEU A 242 -1.31 16.65 -2.83
C LEU A 242 -1.89 18.05 -2.56
N ILE A 243 -2.61 18.62 -3.53
CA ILE A 243 -3.29 19.91 -3.35
C ILE A 243 -4.68 19.73 -2.72
N ALA A 244 -5.36 18.61 -2.96
CA ALA A 244 -6.60 18.29 -2.26
C ALA A 244 -6.43 17.90 -0.78
N ARG A 245 -5.23 17.43 -0.37
CA ARG A 245 -5.00 16.72 0.92
C ARG A 245 -5.91 15.48 1.06
N ASP A 246 -6.00 14.73 -0.03
CA ASP A 246 -6.87 13.55 -0.16
C ASP A 246 -6.06 12.39 -0.76
N GLN A 247 -6.21 11.20 -0.19
CA GLN A 247 -5.43 10.01 -0.54
C GLN A 247 -5.86 9.34 -1.86
N VAL A 248 -7.10 9.56 -2.30
CA VAL A 248 -7.78 8.73 -3.32
C VAL A 248 -8.32 9.53 -4.51
N THR A 249 -8.65 10.81 -4.32
CA THR A 249 -9.34 11.63 -5.31
C THR A 249 -8.60 11.74 -6.65
N THR A 250 -9.39 11.95 -7.70
CA THR A 250 -8.96 12.24 -9.07
C THR A 250 -9.51 13.59 -9.58
N ASP A 251 -10.23 14.35 -8.73
CA ASP A 251 -10.85 15.62 -9.09
C ASP A 251 -9.84 16.80 -9.03
N PRO A 252 -9.53 17.46 -10.15
CA PRO A 252 -8.61 18.58 -10.21
C PRO A 252 -9.22 19.92 -9.75
N THR A 253 -10.40 19.94 -9.14
CA THR A 253 -11.04 21.17 -8.63
C THR A 253 -10.13 21.95 -7.67
N ALA A 254 -9.39 21.26 -6.78
CA ALA A 254 -8.46 21.92 -5.86
C ALA A 254 -7.28 22.60 -6.60
N LEU A 255 -6.72 21.98 -7.64
CA LEU A 255 -5.72 22.61 -8.52
C LEU A 255 -6.30 23.79 -9.30
N THR A 256 -7.53 23.63 -9.81
CA THR A 256 -8.25 24.66 -10.58
C THR A 256 -8.48 25.93 -9.75
N ALA A 257 -8.71 25.79 -8.46
CA ALA A 257 -8.87 26.90 -7.52
C ALA A 257 -7.55 27.69 -7.28
N LEU A 258 -6.39 27.04 -7.39
CA LEU A 258 -5.08 27.72 -7.34
C LEU A 258 -4.71 28.36 -8.68
N SER A 259 -4.98 27.67 -9.78
CA SER A 259 -4.83 28.17 -11.15
C SER A 259 -5.69 27.37 -12.12
N PRO A 260 -6.55 28.02 -12.94
CA PRO A 260 -7.30 27.35 -13.99
C PRO A 260 -6.41 26.55 -14.96
N ASP A 261 -5.21 27.05 -15.24
CA ASP A 261 -4.24 26.39 -16.14
C ASP A 261 -3.70 25.09 -15.53
N LEU A 262 -3.48 25.04 -14.21
CA LEU A 262 -3.12 23.80 -13.52
C LEU A 262 -4.28 22.79 -13.52
N GLY A 263 -5.52 23.27 -13.42
CA GLY A 263 -6.72 22.44 -13.58
C GLY A 263 -6.85 21.83 -14.98
N GLU A 264 -6.56 22.60 -16.03
CA GLU A 264 -6.52 22.11 -17.42
C GLU A 264 -5.37 21.13 -17.65
N LEU A 265 -4.18 21.44 -17.13
CA LEU A 265 -3.00 20.59 -17.25
C LEU A 265 -3.20 19.23 -16.57
N ALA A 266 -3.84 19.21 -15.40
CA ALA A 266 -4.27 17.98 -14.74
C ALA A 266 -5.23 17.16 -15.61
N ARG A 267 -6.28 17.78 -16.15
CA ARG A 267 -7.26 17.08 -17.01
C ARG A 267 -6.63 16.49 -18.27
N ARG A 268 -5.75 17.21 -18.96
CA ARG A 268 -5.01 16.68 -20.14
C ARG A 268 -4.07 15.54 -19.76
N SER A 269 -3.44 15.60 -18.59
CA SER A 269 -2.53 14.56 -18.11
C SER A 269 -3.25 13.28 -17.66
N LEU A 270 -4.51 13.40 -17.24
CA LEU A 270 -5.38 12.27 -16.90
C LEU A 270 -6.14 11.70 -18.13
N ASP A 271 -5.91 12.20 -19.35
CA ASP A 271 -6.55 11.67 -20.57
C ASP A 271 -6.18 10.17 -20.76
N PRO A 272 -7.15 9.29 -21.03
CA PRO A 272 -6.92 7.86 -21.21
C PRO A 272 -6.08 7.52 -22.46
N ALA A 273 -5.90 8.45 -23.41
CA ALA A 273 -4.98 8.30 -24.53
C ALA A 273 -3.59 8.87 -24.18
N PRO A 274 -2.55 8.05 -24.00
CA PRO A 274 -1.24 8.51 -23.50
C PRO A 274 -0.59 9.59 -24.37
N ALA A 275 -0.80 9.52 -25.68
CA ALA A 275 -0.26 10.48 -26.67
C ALA A 275 -0.85 11.90 -26.60
N ARG A 276 -1.88 12.14 -25.77
CA ARG A 276 -2.47 13.47 -25.54
C ARG A 276 -1.93 14.17 -24.28
N ARG A 277 -1.18 13.46 -23.45
CA ARG A 277 -0.68 13.98 -22.19
C ARG A 277 0.45 14.99 -22.44
N PRO A 278 0.55 16.07 -21.63
CA PRO A 278 1.59 17.09 -21.76
C PRO A 278 2.96 16.53 -21.35
N SER A 279 4.01 17.34 -21.49
CA SER A 279 5.34 16.99 -20.97
C SER A 279 5.47 17.28 -19.46
N PRO A 280 6.40 16.63 -18.74
CA PRO A 280 6.76 17.05 -17.39
C PRO A 280 7.37 18.46 -17.35
N ALA A 281 8.00 18.93 -18.43
CA ALA A 281 8.51 20.31 -18.53
C ALA A 281 7.37 21.34 -18.45
N GLU A 282 6.24 21.10 -19.13
CA GLU A 282 5.05 21.95 -19.09
C GLU A 282 4.47 22.05 -17.67
N TRP A 283 4.44 20.93 -16.92
CA TRP A 283 4.15 20.93 -15.49
C TRP A 283 5.13 21.79 -14.69
N ALA A 284 6.43 21.62 -14.89
CA ALA A 284 7.45 22.36 -14.15
C ALA A 284 7.40 23.88 -14.42
N GLU A 285 6.96 24.30 -15.61
CA GLU A 285 6.73 25.70 -15.96
C GLU A 285 5.45 26.25 -15.31
N CYS A 286 4.30 25.60 -15.52
CA CYS A 286 3.01 26.06 -14.98
C CYS A 286 3.01 26.13 -13.44
N LEU A 287 3.61 25.14 -12.77
CA LEU A 287 3.69 25.12 -11.30
C LEU A 287 4.56 26.25 -10.75
N ARG A 288 5.71 26.56 -11.40
CA ARG A 288 6.56 27.70 -11.01
C ARG A 288 5.91 29.05 -11.30
N ALA A 289 5.11 29.15 -12.37
CA ALA A 289 4.34 30.35 -12.67
C ALA A 289 3.23 30.62 -11.63
N ALA A 290 2.58 29.55 -11.12
CA ALA A 290 1.52 29.68 -10.11
C ALA A 290 2.04 29.92 -8.68
N ALA A 291 3.19 29.35 -8.31
CA ALA A 291 3.70 29.37 -6.92
C ALA A 291 3.84 30.78 -6.28
N PRO A 292 4.25 31.86 -6.98
CA PRO A 292 4.29 33.21 -6.41
C PRO A 292 2.92 33.77 -6.00
N ALA A 293 1.84 33.39 -6.70
CA ALA A 293 0.49 33.88 -6.43
C ALA A 293 -0.15 33.24 -5.18
N VAL A 294 0.28 32.03 -4.82
CA VAL A 294 -0.16 31.33 -3.60
C VAL A 294 0.47 31.96 -2.36
N PRO A 295 -0.29 32.38 -1.33
CA PRO A 295 0.25 32.97 -0.11
C PRO A 295 1.17 32.04 0.68
N THR A 296 2.26 32.58 1.23
CA THR A 296 3.24 31.84 2.05
C THR A 296 2.81 31.57 3.50
N ALA A 297 1.51 31.61 3.81
CA ALA A 297 1.02 31.69 5.19
C ALA A 297 1.35 30.43 6.02
N SER A 298 2.49 30.48 6.72
CA SER A 298 2.77 29.59 7.84
C SER A 298 1.74 29.85 8.94
N ALA A 299 1.19 28.78 9.52
CA ALA A 299 0.36 28.91 10.70
C ALA A 299 1.16 29.61 11.81
N ALA A 300 0.67 30.78 12.25
CA ALA A 300 1.18 31.38 13.48
C ALA A 300 0.90 30.41 14.64
N PRO A 301 1.80 30.29 15.65
CA PRO A 301 1.46 29.59 16.88
C PRO A 301 0.20 30.24 17.47
N PRO A 302 -0.73 29.46 18.05
CA PRO A 302 -1.78 30.06 18.87
C PRO A 302 -1.10 30.87 19.97
N ALA A 303 -1.50 32.14 20.12
CA ALA A 303 -0.99 32.98 21.19
C ALA A 303 -1.33 32.34 22.54
N ASP A 304 -0.36 32.31 23.45
CA ASP A 304 -0.60 31.85 24.82
C ASP A 304 -1.78 32.63 25.42
N PRO A 305 -2.77 31.96 26.04
CA PRO A 305 -3.83 32.65 26.75
C PRO A 305 -3.20 33.35 27.96
N ALA A 306 -3.19 34.69 27.92
CA ALA A 306 -2.78 35.49 29.06
C ALA A 306 -3.61 35.10 30.30
N SER A 307 -2.92 34.86 31.41
CA SER A 307 -3.52 34.57 32.70
C SER A 307 -4.15 35.83 33.29
N ASP A 308 -5.47 35.96 33.19
CA ASP A 308 -6.26 36.95 33.93
C ASP A 308 -7.15 36.26 34.97
N ASP A 309 -6.76 36.37 36.23
CA ASP A 309 -7.62 36.07 37.39
C ASP A 309 -8.66 37.19 37.58
N ALA A 310 -9.92 36.94 37.23
CA ALA A 310 -11.05 37.69 37.78
C ALA A 310 -12.37 36.89 37.70
N ALA A 311 -13.00 36.64 38.85
CA ALA A 311 -14.31 36.00 38.94
C ALA A 311 -15.46 37.01 38.78
N SER A 312 -16.53 36.60 38.08
CA SER A 312 -17.92 36.86 38.50
C SER A 312 -18.93 36.04 37.69
N ASP A 313 -20.04 35.72 38.35
CA ASP A 313 -21.17 34.89 37.94
C ASP A 313 -21.88 35.22 36.61
N GLY A 314 -22.51 34.19 36.01
CA GLY A 314 -23.89 34.36 35.52
C GLY A 314 -24.24 33.88 34.09
N ALA A 315 -25.28 33.05 34.04
CA ALA A 315 -26.26 32.89 32.94
C ALA A 315 -25.86 32.21 31.60
N THR A 316 -26.38 30.97 31.46
CA THR A 316 -27.24 30.49 30.35
C THR A 316 -26.74 30.55 28.89
N ALA A 317 -26.57 29.36 28.31
CA ALA A 317 -26.47 29.03 26.88
C ALA A 317 -27.70 29.56 26.04
N PRO A 318 -27.65 29.71 24.70
CA PRO A 318 -26.95 28.81 23.77
C PRO A 318 -26.09 29.44 22.66
N GLN A 319 -25.03 28.72 22.28
CA GLN A 319 -24.26 28.99 21.06
C GLN A 319 -25.00 28.45 19.83
N GLY A 320 -25.33 29.33 18.88
CA GLY A 320 -25.57 28.94 17.50
C GLY A 320 -24.34 29.23 16.65
N ARG A 321 -23.66 28.21 16.12
CA ARG A 321 -22.70 28.42 15.02
C ARG A 321 -22.51 27.19 14.13
N SER A 322 -22.80 27.41 12.85
CA SER A 322 -22.15 26.84 11.66
C SER A 322 -21.61 25.40 11.73
N LYS A 323 -22.33 24.47 11.07
CA LYS A 323 -21.78 23.18 10.68
C LYS A 323 -20.74 23.36 9.57
N SER A 324 -19.55 22.78 9.72
CA SER A 324 -18.67 22.44 8.61
C SER A 324 -18.40 20.93 8.68
N SER A 325 -19.14 20.16 7.89
CA SER A 325 -18.97 18.71 7.83
C SER A 325 -17.64 18.38 7.16
N PHE A 326 -16.79 17.61 7.84
CA PHE A 326 -15.61 17.02 7.22
C PHE A 326 -15.93 15.56 6.89
N VAL A 327 -15.89 15.25 5.60
CA VAL A 327 -16.08 13.91 5.03
C VAL A 327 -14.82 13.65 4.20
N ALA A 328 -14.10 12.58 4.49
CA ALA A 328 -12.93 12.16 3.74
C ALA A 328 -12.86 10.62 3.70
N PRO A 329 -12.57 9.97 2.56
CA PRO A 329 -12.73 8.52 2.40
C PRO A 329 -11.40 7.75 2.47
N VAL A 330 -11.49 6.45 2.74
CA VAL A 330 -10.36 5.51 2.73
C VAL A 330 -10.55 4.46 1.62
N VAL A 331 -9.53 4.29 0.78
CA VAL A 331 -9.38 3.13 -0.11
C VAL A 331 -7.93 2.66 -0.03
N PHE A 332 -7.72 1.34 0.08
CA PHE A 332 -6.51 0.64 -0.39
C PHE A 332 -6.69 -0.89 -0.33
N VAL A 333 -5.93 -1.61 -1.17
CA VAL A 333 -5.70 -3.07 -1.25
C VAL A 333 -6.40 -3.80 -2.41
N VAL A 334 -5.74 -3.80 -3.59
CA VAL A 334 -6.07 -4.66 -4.75
C VAL A 334 -4.82 -5.31 -5.40
N LEU A 335 -3.62 -4.76 -5.19
CA LEU A 335 -2.46 -5.04 -6.05
C LEU A 335 -1.89 -6.47 -5.96
N VAL A 336 -1.96 -7.12 -4.80
CA VAL A 336 -1.32 -8.44 -4.59
C VAL A 336 -1.93 -9.53 -5.48
N LEU A 337 -3.22 -9.41 -5.84
CA LEU A 337 -3.94 -10.39 -6.63
C LEU A 337 -3.57 -10.38 -8.13
N VAL A 338 -3.27 -9.20 -8.69
CA VAL A 338 -3.08 -9.05 -10.15
C VAL A 338 -1.74 -9.63 -10.61
N LEU A 339 -0.68 -9.47 -9.81
CA LEU A 339 0.65 -10.01 -10.14
C LEU A 339 0.68 -11.55 -10.08
N LEU A 340 -0.02 -12.16 -9.12
CA LEU A 340 -0.07 -13.62 -8.98
C LEU A 340 -0.85 -14.30 -10.12
N ALA A 341 -1.95 -13.69 -10.56
CA ALA A 341 -2.80 -14.23 -11.62
C ALA A 341 -2.11 -14.30 -12.99
N VAL A 342 -1.27 -13.31 -13.33
CA VAL A 342 -0.61 -13.22 -14.65
C VAL A 342 0.52 -14.26 -14.80
N MET A 343 1.26 -14.59 -13.73
CA MET A 343 2.28 -15.65 -13.78
C MET A 343 1.68 -17.05 -13.98
N ILE A 344 0.54 -17.35 -13.34
CA ILE A 344 -0.09 -18.69 -13.41
C ILE A 344 -0.61 -18.99 -14.83
N VAL A 345 -1.03 -17.98 -15.60
CA VAL A 345 -1.53 -18.16 -16.97
C VAL A 345 -0.40 -18.40 -17.98
N ARG A 346 0.82 -17.87 -17.75
CA ARG A 346 1.94 -17.99 -18.70
C ARG A 346 2.78 -19.26 -18.55
N SER A 347 2.68 -20.00 -17.44
CA SER A 347 3.39 -21.27 -17.24
C SER A 347 2.70 -22.50 -17.87
N ARG A 348 1.56 -22.32 -18.55
CA ARG A 348 0.78 -23.39 -19.21
C ARG A 348 0.60 -23.12 -20.70
N GLY A 349 1.68 -23.25 -21.49
CA GLY A 349 1.60 -22.92 -22.93
C GLY A 349 2.81 -23.25 -23.81
N ALA A 350 3.54 -24.35 -23.57
CA ALA A 350 4.52 -24.87 -24.53
C ALA A 350 4.70 -26.39 -24.36
N GLY A 351 4.60 -27.15 -25.46
CA GLY A 351 4.74 -28.61 -25.45
C GLY A 351 4.21 -29.27 -26.73
N ASP A 352 5.05 -29.32 -27.77
CA ASP A 352 4.77 -30.03 -29.03
C ASP A 352 4.68 -31.55 -28.85
N HIS A 353 3.86 -32.23 -29.67
CA HIS A 353 4.05 -33.65 -29.97
C HIS A 353 3.72 -34.00 -31.43
N ALA A 354 4.46 -34.99 -31.95
CA ALA A 354 4.73 -35.21 -33.37
C ALA A 354 3.69 -36.06 -34.13
N GLU A 355 3.88 -36.15 -35.46
CA GLU A 355 3.01 -36.83 -36.42
C GLU A 355 3.09 -38.37 -36.42
N GLY A 356 1.92 -39.01 -36.56
CA GLY A 356 1.68 -40.20 -37.40
C GLY A 356 2.00 -41.60 -36.82
N PRO A 357 1.59 -42.69 -37.51
CA PRO A 357 0.85 -42.75 -38.78
C PRO A 357 -0.51 -43.51 -38.74
N VAL A 358 -1.16 -43.58 -39.90
CA VAL A 358 -2.53 -44.08 -40.16
C VAL A 358 -2.63 -45.61 -40.30
N THR A 359 -3.73 -46.21 -39.82
CA THR A 359 -4.29 -47.47 -40.39
C THR A 359 -5.83 -47.53 -40.28
N THR A 360 -6.47 -48.41 -41.05
CA THR A 360 -7.85 -48.20 -41.58
C THR A 360 -8.87 -49.31 -41.29
N ARG A 361 -10.17 -48.93 -41.24
CA ARG A 361 -11.39 -49.73 -41.61
C ARG A 361 -11.85 -50.88 -40.68
N PRO A 362 -13.11 -51.44 -40.79
CA PRO A 362 -14.42 -50.92 -41.26
C PRO A 362 -15.60 -51.32 -40.26
N PRO A 363 -16.94 -51.43 -40.57
CA PRO A 363 -18.00 -51.04 -39.60
C PRO A 363 -19.17 -52.06 -39.35
N THR A 364 -20.25 -51.61 -38.64
CA THR A 364 -21.67 -52.11 -38.73
C THR A 364 -22.00 -53.40 -37.92
N PRO A 365 -23.26 -53.73 -37.47
CA PRO A 365 -24.57 -53.02 -37.44
C PRO A 365 -25.26 -52.88 -36.04
N ALA A 366 -26.46 -52.26 -36.02
CA ALA A 366 -27.45 -52.28 -34.93
C ALA A 366 -28.25 -53.62 -34.83
N PRO A 367 -29.09 -53.82 -33.80
CA PRO A 367 -30.54 -53.49 -33.87
C PRO A 367 -31.08 -52.92 -32.51
N THR A 368 -32.37 -52.75 -32.15
CA THR A 368 -33.70 -53.15 -32.70
C THR A 368 -34.78 -52.11 -32.31
N SER A 369 -35.94 -52.08 -33.01
CA SER A 369 -37.12 -51.26 -32.68
C SER A 369 -38.14 -51.94 -31.74
N ALA A 370 -38.94 -51.14 -31.02
CA ALA A 370 -40.30 -51.49 -30.55
C ALA A 370 -41.20 -50.24 -30.52
N SER A 371 -42.52 -50.42 -30.70
CA SER A 371 -43.52 -49.37 -30.99
C SER A 371 -44.93 -49.87 -30.55
N PRO A 372 -46.04 -49.12 -30.69
CA PRO A 372 -46.40 -47.84 -30.05
C PRO A 372 -47.74 -47.91 -29.26
N THR A 373 -48.06 -46.91 -28.43
CA THR A 373 -49.42 -46.77 -27.85
C THR A 373 -49.96 -45.32 -27.86
N ARG A 374 -50.89 -45.09 -28.80
CA ARG A 374 -52.08 -44.19 -28.79
C ARG A 374 -51.97 -42.75 -28.26
N THR A 375 -52.08 -41.82 -29.22
CA THR A 375 -52.43 -40.41 -29.11
C THR A 375 -53.82 -40.12 -28.50
N PRO A 376 -53.95 -39.15 -27.59
CA PRO A 376 -55.15 -38.33 -27.39
C PRO A 376 -55.05 -36.98 -28.12
N ALA A 377 -56.20 -36.34 -28.37
CA ALA A 377 -56.36 -35.14 -29.19
C ALA A 377 -55.59 -33.89 -28.70
N PRO A 378 -55.28 -32.92 -29.59
CA PRO A 378 -54.53 -31.72 -29.22
C PRO A 378 -55.36 -30.79 -28.33
N VAL A 379 -54.91 -30.58 -27.10
CA VAL A 379 -55.36 -29.47 -26.26
C VAL A 379 -54.63 -28.20 -26.65
N THR A 380 -55.38 -27.14 -26.94
CA THR A 380 -54.84 -25.79 -27.16
C THR A 380 -54.01 -25.37 -25.95
N PRO A 381 -52.72 -25.01 -26.10
CA PRO A 381 -51.96 -24.49 -24.97
C PRO A 381 -52.47 -23.10 -24.61
N THR A 382 -53.12 -23.00 -23.44
CA THR A 382 -53.22 -21.73 -22.71
C THR A 382 -51.81 -21.12 -22.63
N PRO A 383 -51.61 -19.82 -22.90
CA PRO A 383 -50.30 -19.22 -22.75
C PRO A 383 -49.87 -19.33 -21.28
N THR A 384 -48.89 -20.22 -21.02
CA THR A 384 -48.17 -20.25 -19.75
C THR A 384 -47.69 -18.83 -19.48
N PRO A 385 -48.02 -18.21 -18.33
CA PRO A 385 -47.44 -16.92 -18.00
C PRO A 385 -45.92 -17.12 -17.96
N THR A 386 -45.22 -16.43 -18.87
CA THR A 386 -43.76 -16.35 -18.83
C THR A 386 -43.40 -16.01 -17.39
N PRO A 387 -42.56 -16.80 -16.70
CA PRO A 387 -42.15 -16.43 -15.36
C PRO A 387 -41.50 -15.06 -15.47
N THR A 388 -42.16 -14.03 -14.94
CA THR A 388 -41.56 -12.71 -14.82
C THR A 388 -40.26 -12.95 -14.10
N ARG A 389 -39.15 -12.76 -14.82
CA ARG A 389 -37.83 -12.82 -14.24
C ARG A 389 -37.74 -11.58 -13.36
N THR A 390 -38.26 -11.70 -12.14
CA THR A 390 -38.04 -10.74 -11.07
C THR A 390 -36.55 -10.66 -10.94
N LEU A 391 -35.98 -9.60 -11.52
CA LEU A 391 -34.58 -9.30 -11.40
C LEU A 391 -34.36 -9.16 -9.90
N THR A 392 -33.66 -10.13 -9.29
CA THR A 392 -33.15 -9.96 -7.95
C THR A 392 -32.44 -8.61 -7.96
N PRO A 393 -32.83 -7.65 -7.10
CA PRO A 393 -32.21 -6.34 -7.13
C PRO A 393 -30.70 -6.55 -7.01
N THR A 394 -29.96 -5.97 -7.96
CA THR A 394 -28.50 -6.04 -7.96
C THR A 394 -28.03 -5.57 -6.59
N PHE A 395 -27.15 -6.36 -5.96
CA PHE A 395 -26.59 -5.98 -4.66
C PHE A 395 -25.93 -4.60 -4.79
N ASP A 396 -26.35 -3.68 -3.93
CA ASP A 396 -25.81 -2.33 -3.83
C ASP A 396 -24.74 -2.33 -2.72
N PRO A 397 -23.44 -2.17 -3.05
CA PRO A 397 -22.39 -2.09 -2.03
C PRO A 397 -22.61 -0.95 -1.04
N GLY A 398 -23.23 0.15 -1.45
CA GLY A 398 -23.57 1.27 -0.55
C GLY A 398 -24.58 0.90 0.54
N SER A 399 -25.30 -0.22 0.39
CA SER A 399 -26.17 -0.74 1.45
C SER A 399 -25.37 -1.18 2.69
N LEU A 400 -24.09 -1.52 2.57
CA LEU A 400 -23.21 -1.90 3.68
C LEU A 400 -22.76 -0.70 4.53
N ASP A 401 -22.90 0.54 4.05
CA ASP A 401 -22.38 1.74 4.72
C ASP A 401 -23.21 2.17 5.95
N SER A 402 -24.37 1.56 6.21
CA SER A 402 -25.21 1.89 7.36
C SER A 402 -25.95 0.68 7.92
N ALA A 403 -26.08 0.61 9.25
CA ALA A 403 -26.88 -0.39 9.96
C ALA A 403 -28.37 -0.38 9.57
N GLN A 404 -28.87 0.70 8.94
CA GLN A 404 -30.26 0.81 8.50
C GLN A 404 -30.51 0.05 7.19
N THR A 405 -29.52 0.02 6.31
CA THR A 405 -29.56 -0.56 4.96
C THR A 405 -28.94 -1.95 4.91
N ASP A 406 -27.90 -2.20 5.70
CA ASP A 406 -27.16 -3.45 5.70
C ASP A 406 -28.02 -4.61 6.24
N ARG A 407 -28.05 -5.71 5.48
CA ARG A 407 -28.79 -6.93 5.80
C ARG A 407 -27.88 -8.14 6.06
N THR A 408 -26.58 -7.92 6.16
CA THR A 408 -25.60 -8.97 6.44
C THR A 408 -25.85 -9.60 7.81
N PRO A 409 -26.02 -10.93 7.91
CA PRO A 409 -26.21 -11.59 9.19
C PRO A 409 -24.95 -11.49 10.07
N LEU A 410 -25.08 -10.98 11.30
CA LEU A 410 -23.96 -10.85 12.25
C LEU A 410 -23.57 -12.21 12.87
N THR A 411 -23.02 -13.08 12.03
CA THR A 411 -22.64 -14.46 12.38
C THR A 411 -21.27 -14.80 11.81
N ALA A 412 -20.53 -15.68 12.47
CA ALA A 412 -19.26 -16.18 11.95
C ALA A 412 -19.39 -16.80 10.54
N ARG A 413 -20.50 -17.48 10.21
CA ARG A 413 -20.67 -18.06 8.87
C ARG A 413 -20.75 -17.00 7.76
N ALA A 414 -21.28 -15.81 8.05
CA ALA A 414 -21.50 -14.77 7.06
C ALA A 414 -20.30 -13.81 6.94
N LEU A 415 -19.66 -13.44 8.05
CA LEU A 415 -18.62 -12.41 8.11
C LEU A 415 -17.19 -12.95 8.18
N LEU A 416 -17.02 -14.27 8.22
CA LEU A 416 -15.71 -14.91 8.34
C LEU A 416 -15.64 -16.09 7.35
N PRO A 417 -14.52 -16.27 6.62
CA PRO A 417 -14.36 -17.36 5.67
C PRO A 417 -14.25 -18.71 6.39
N ALA A 418 -14.62 -19.81 5.73
CA ALA A 418 -14.40 -21.15 6.26
C ALA A 418 -12.89 -21.50 6.33
N SER A 419 -12.13 -21.02 5.35
CA SER A 419 -10.68 -21.12 5.25
C SER A 419 -10.14 -20.02 4.34
N PHE A 420 -8.90 -19.61 4.52
CA PHE A 420 -8.16 -18.76 3.59
C PHE A 420 -6.76 -19.34 3.35
N THR A 421 -6.05 -18.87 2.32
CA THR A 421 -4.65 -19.25 2.05
C THR A 421 -3.80 -18.00 1.99
N ASP A 422 -2.66 -17.98 2.68
CA ASP A 422 -1.74 -16.83 2.68
C ASP A 422 -0.83 -16.76 1.44
N SER A 423 -0.08 -15.66 1.33
CA SER A 423 0.89 -15.44 0.24
C SER A 423 2.09 -16.40 0.25
N LYS A 424 2.23 -17.24 1.29
CA LYS A 424 3.22 -18.31 1.39
C LYS A 424 2.62 -19.69 1.09
N GLY A 425 1.36 -19.75 0.65
CA GLY A 425 0.66 -20.98 0.29
C GLY A 425 0.16 -21.80 1.48
N VAL A 426 0.11 -21.22 2.69
CA VAL A 426 -0.38 -21.90 3.89
C VAL A 426 -1.89 -21.71 3.99
N THR A 427 -2.64 -22.81 3.95
CA THR A 427 -4.10 -22.79 4.17
C THR A 427 -4.42 -22.82 5.66
N TYR A 428 -5.21 -21.85 6.09
CA TYR A 428 -5.74 -21.68 7.44
C TYR A 428 -7.21 -22.04 7.47
N THR A 429 -7.61 -22.98 8.32
CA THR A 429 -9.02 -23.38 8.48
C THR A 429 -9.60 -22.79 9.75
N ARG A 430 -10.83 -22.27 9.71
CA ARG A 430 -11.51 -21.75 10.89
C ARG A 430 -11.79 -22.86 11.89
N ASN A 431 -11.18 -22.81 13.07
CA ASN A 431 -11.40 -23.77 14.15
C ASN A 431 -12.42 -23.28 15.19
N SER A 432 -12.66 -21.98 15.32
CA SER A 432 -13.76 -21.44 16.12
C SER A 432 -14.31 -20.13 15.55
N GLY A 433 -15.55 -19.79 15.91
CA GLY A 433 -16.14 -18.50 15.57
C GLY A 433 -17.42 -18.23 16.36
N SER A 434 -17.55 -17.01 16.89
CA SER A 434 -18.63 -16.60 17.78
C SER A 434 -19.00 -15.13 17.59
N THR A 435 -20.29 -14.81 17.74
CA THR A 435 -20.76 -13.44 17.91
C THR A 435 -20.83 -13.13 19.40
N GLY A 436 -20.30 -11.99 19.83
CA GLY A 436 -20.26 -11.55 21.22
C GLY A 436 -20.45 -10.05 21.37
N ASP A 437 -20.49 -9.59 22.62
CA ASP A 437 -20.58 -8.18 22.96
C ASP A 437 -19.28 -7.44 22.64
N CYS A 438 -19.39 -6.15 22.31
CA CYS A 438 -18.26 -5.28 22.05
C CYS A 438 -18.41 -3.94 22.78
N PRO A 439 -17.37 -3.43 23.44
CA PRO A 439 -16.13 -4.15 23.77
C PRO A 439 -16.38 -5.26 24.79
N ASP A 440 -15.55 -6.29 24.79
CA ASP A 440 -15.59 -7.33 25.83
C ASP A 440 -14.66 -7.01 27.01
N ASP A 441 -14.93 -7.63 28.17
CA ASP A 441 -14.23 -7.37 29.43
C ASP A 441 -12.75 -7.80 29.43
N SER A 442 -12.31 -8.60 28.46
CA SER A 442 -10.89 -8.98 28.32
C SER A 442 -10.05 -7.89 27.64
N MET A 443 -10.69 -6.89 27.02
CA MET A 443 -10.01 -5.74 26.43
C MET A 443 -9.58 -4.73 27.50
N LYS A 444 -8.45 -4.05 27.29
CA LYS A 444 -7.96 -2.94 28.13
C LYS A 444 -8.99 -1.81 28.22
N GLU A 445 -9.20 -1.21 29.39
CA GLU A 445 -10.24 -0.18 29.62
C GLU A 445 -10.19 0.98 28.61
N SER A 446 -9.00 1.47 28.24
CA SER A 446 -8.84 2.52 27.24
C SER A 446 -9.27 2.10 25.84
N LEU A 447 -9.05 0.82 25.48
CA LEU A 447 -9.53 0.22 24.23
C LEU A 447 -11.05 0.06 24.27
N GLN A 448 -11.60 -0.38 25.41
CA GLN A 448 -13.05 -0.43 25.62
C GLN A 448 -13.70 0.95 25.43
N ALA A 449 -13.10 2.00 25.98
CA ALA A 449 -13.59 3.37 25.83
C ALA A 449 -13.57 3.86 24.37
N ALA A 450 -12.52 3.56 23.62
CA ALA A 450 -12.43 3.87 22.18
C ALA A 450 -13.51 3.15 21.37
N LEU A 451 -13.73 1.85 21.61
CA LEU A 451 -14.77 1.07 20.94
C LEU A 451 -16.19 1.53 21.29
N ARG A 452 -16.48 1.82 22.56
CA ARG A 452 -17.77 2.42 22.97
C ARG A 452 -18.00 3.76 22.29
N LYS A 453 -16.97 4.61 22.17
CA LYS A 453 -17.05 5.91 21.47
C LYS A 453 -17.34 5.75 19.97
N ALA A 454 -16.83 4.69 19.34
CA ALA A 454 -17.13 4.35 17.94
C ALA A 454 -18.53 3.75 17.73
N GLY A 455 -19.30 3.51 18.80
CA GLY A 455 -20.62 2.88 18.72
C GLY A 455 -20.56 1.34 18.59
N CYS A 456 -19.51 0.71 19.13
CA CYS A 456 -19.45 -0.75 19.21
C CYS A 456 -20.53 -1.30 20.16
N ASP A 457 -21.22 -2.36 19.71
CA ASP A 457 -22.20 -3.13 20.49
C ASP A 457 -21.98 -4.63 20.31
N LYS A 458 -21.68 -5.07 19.08
CA LYS A 458 -21.37 -6.47 18.75
C LYS A 458 -20.04 -6.60 18.01
N GLN A 459 -19.44 -7.77 18.16
CA GLN A 459 -18.30 -8.22 17.37
C GLN A 459 -18.51 -9.68 16.96
N VAL A 460 -17.97 -10.06 15.81
CA VAL A 460 -17.85 -11.45 15.37
C VAL A 460 -16.37 -11.81 15.38
N VAL A 461 -15.99 -12.76 16.21
CA VAL A 461 -14.60 -13.18 16.40
C VAL A 461 -14.42 -14.59 15.84
N GLY A 462 -13.32 -14.83 15.14
CA GLY A 462 -12.97 -16.14 14.58
C GLY A 462 -11.52 -16.47 14.83
N THR A 463 -11.23 -17.76 15.04
CA THR A 463 -9.87 -18.27 15.09
C THR A 463 -9.63 -19.29 14.00
N TYR A 464 -8.40 -19.29 13.51
CA TYR A 464 -7.91 -20.09 12.40
C TYR A 464 -6.58 -20.71 12.76
N ILE A 465 -6.29 -21.83 12.10
CA ILE A 465 -5.03 -22.55 12.28
C ILE A 465 -4.59 -23.20 10.97
N ASP A 466 -3.29 -23.25 10.74
CA ASP A 466 -2.73 -23.98 9.60
C ASP A 466 -2.77 -25.50 9.81
N ALA A 467 -2.71 -26.26 8.71
CA ALA A 467 -2.75 -27.71 8.75
C ALA A 467 -1.60 -28.37 9.56
N SER A 468 -0.49 -27.66 9.80
CA SER A 468 0.62 -28.15 10.63
C SER A 468 0.54 -27.67 12.09
N ALA A 469 -0.51 -26.94 12.48
CA ALA A 469 -0.71 -26.40 13.82
C ALA A 469 0.49 -25.60 14.38
N ARG A 470 1.07 -24.74 13.52
CA ARG A 470 2.21 -23.87 13.83
C ARG A 470 1.81 -22.44 14.13
N ILE A 471 0.84 -21.90 13.39
CA ILE A 471 0.40 -20.50 13.46
C ILE A 471 -1.10 -20.46 13.75
N ALA A 472 -1.46 -19.75 14.81
CA ALA A 472 -2.84 -19.39 15.11
C ALA A 472 -3.10 -17.97 14.61
N VAL A 473 -4.28 -17.74 14.04
CA VAL A 473 -4.74 -16.40 13.62
C VAL A 473 -6.10 -16.13 14.25
N ALA A 474 -6.25 -14.96 14.88
CA ALA A 474 -7.52 -14.44 15.37
C ALA A 474 -7.95 -13.25 14.51
N VAL A 475 -9.25 -13.17 14.21
CA VAL A 475 -9.87 -12.08 13.44
C VAL A 475 -11.11 -11.59 14.17
N TRP A 476 -11.25 -10.28 14.29
CA TRP A 476 -12.43 -9.59 14.81
C TRP A 476 -13.05 -8.77 13.68
N VAL A 477 -14.35 -8.96 13.46
CA VAL A 477 -15.18 -8.20 12.53
C VAL A 477 -16.23 -7.45 13.35
N ILE A 478 -16.18 -6.13 13.30
CA ILE A 478 -16.88 -5.24 14.20
C ILE A 478 -17.86 -4.38 13.38
N PRO A 479 -19.17 -4.73 13.34
CA PRO A 479 -20.19 -3.88 12.73
C PRO A 479 -20.42 -2.63 13.59
N LEU A 480 -20.30 -1.45 12.97
CA LEU A 480 -20.54 -0.16 13.60
C LEU A 480 -21.81 0.49 12.99
N PRO A 481 -22.30 1.62 13.54
CA PRO A 481 -23.55 2.24 13.07
C PRO A 481 -23.53 2.61 11.59
N ASP A 482 -22.39 3.08 11.09
CA ASP A 482 -22.15 3.48 9.70
C ASP A 482 -20.65 3.46 9.34
N ALA A 483 -20.33 3.69 8.07
CA ALA A 483 -18.96 3.74 7.55
C ALA A 483 -18.11 4.83 8.22
N GLN A 484 -18.69 5.99 8.53
CA GLN A 484 -17.97 7.08 9.19
C GLN A 484 -17.55 6.69 10.62
N ALA A 485 -18.42 5.98 11.35
CA ALA A 485 -18.10 5.41 12.65
C ALA A 485 -16.99 4.34 12.56
N ALA A 486 -16.93 3.58 11.46
CA ALA A 486 -15.85 2.60 11.21
C ALA A 486 -14.51 3.24 10.86
N ASP A 487 -14.49 4.31 10.06
CA ASP A 487 -13.29 5.14 9.83
C ASP A 487 -12.78 5.75 11.14
N GLN A 488 -13.66 6.40 11.91
CA GLN A 488 -13.30 7.01 13.20
C GLN A 488 -12.84 5.96 14.22
N GLY A 489 -13.50 4.80 14.26
CA GLY A 489 -13.10 3.66 15.10
C GLY A 489 -11.69 3.19 14.76
N LYS A 490 -11.41 2.94 13.47
CA LYS A 490 -10.06 2.54 13.01
C LYS A 490 -9.00 3.59 13.34
N GLN A 491 -9.30 4.87 13.15
CA GLN A 491 -8.39 5.98 13.48
C GLN A 491 -8.08 6.01 14.98
N ALA A 492 -9.10 5.94 15.84
CA ALA A 492 -8.93 5.87 17.29
C ALA A 492 -8.13 4.63 17.72
N LEU A 493 -8.26 3.52 16.99
CA LEU A 493 -7.52 2.28 17.26
C LEU A 493 -6.06 2.31 16.79
N ALA A 494 -5.61 3.32 16.05
CA ALA A 494 -4.22 3.42 15.60
C ALA A 494 -3.22 3.58 16.78
N GLU A 495 -3.66 4.13 17.91
CA GLU A 495 -2.82 4.38 19.08
C GLU A 495 -2.56 3.12 19.94
N PHE A 496 -3.33 2.04 19.73
CA PHE A 496 -3.27 0.84 20.55
C PHE A 496 -2.32 -0.20 19.97
N SER A 497 -1.59 -0.91 20.82
CA SER A 497 -0.81 -2.08 20.42
C SER A 497 -1.72 -3.24 19.99
N LEU A 498 -1.22 -4.16 19.15
CA LEU A 498 -1.87 -5.46 18.90
C LEU A 498 -2.05 -6.28 20.19
N THR A 499 -1.24 -5.99 21.21
CA THR A 499 -1.27 -6.64 22.54
C THR A 499 -2.18 -5.94 23.55
N ASP A 500 -2.76 -4.77 23.24
CA ASP A 500 -3.85 -4.17 24.03
C ASP A 500 -5.19 -4.87 23.76
N TRP A 501 -5.30 -5.56 22.62
CA TRP A 501 -6.33 -6.57 22.36
C TRP A 501 -5.91 -7.90 23.00
N SER A 502 -6.79 -8.47 23.83
CA SER A 502 -6.62 -9.86 24.26
C SER A 502 -6.75 -10.79 23.07
N LEU A 503 -5.91 -11.83 23.02
CA LEU A 503 -5.95 -12.83 21.97
C LEU A 503 -7.18 -13.72 22.18
N TRP A 504 -7.94 -13.97 21.11
CA TRP A 504 -8.99 -14.99 21.14
C TRP A 504 -8.39 -16.36 20.81
N CYS A 505 -8.74 -17.38 21.57
CA CYS A 505 -8.29 -18.76 21.36
C CYS A 505 -9.50 -19.72 21.31
N PRO A 506 -9.40 -20.86 20.62
CA PRO A 506 -10.38 -21.94 20.78
C PRO A 506 -10.31 -22.49 22.22
N THR A 507 -11.42 -23.03 22.74
CA THR A 507 -11.47 -23.59 24.09
C THR A 507 -10.77 -24.95 24.21
N THR A 508 -10.59 -25.66 23.10
CA THR A 508 -9.88 -26.95 23.02
C THR A 508 -9.16 -27.09 21.69
N GLY A 509 -8.19 -28.01 21.63
CA GLY A 509 -7.42 -28.29 20.42
C GLY A 509 -6.30 -27.27 20.17
N PRO A 510 -5.55 -27.41 19.06
CA PRO A 510 -4.35 -26.62 18.85
C PRO A 510 -4.66 -25.12 18.73
N GLY A 511 -3.90 -24.30 19.47
CA GLY A 511 -4.11 -22.87 19.63
C GLY A 511 -4.79 -22.49 20.96
N SER A 512 -5.43 -23.42 21.69
CA SER A 512 -6.06 -23.11 22.98
C SER A 512 -5.04 -22.66 24.04
N GLN A 513 -3.84 -23.25 24.03
CA GLN A 513 -2.79 -23.02 25.03
C GLN A 513 -2.25 -21.58 25.04
N LEU A 514 -2.50 -20.82 23.96
CA LEU A 514 -2.12 -19.41 23.86
C LEU A 514 -2.90 -18.53 24.85
N CYS A 515 -4.05 -19.01 25.33
CA CYS A 515 -4.87 -18.34 26.35
C CYS A 515 -4.76 -19.01 27.73
N ASP A 516 -3.86 -19.98 27.92
CA ASP A 516 -3.62 -20.60 29.23
C ASP A 516 -3.05 -19.59 30.22
N ARG A 517 -3.39 -19.77 31.51
CA ARG A 517 -3.02 -18.83 32.57
C ARG A 517 -1.50 -18.83 32.81
N GLY A 518 -0.86 -17.71 32.52
CA GLY A 518 0.59 -17.51 32.68
C GLY A 518 1.39 -17.66 31.39
N THR A 519 0.75 -17.95 30.26
CA THR A 519 1.39 -17.95 28.94
C THR A 519 1.80 -16.54 28.53
N ASP A 520 3.11 -16.30 28.31
CA ASP A 520 3.60 -15.02 27.79
C ASP A 520 3.49 -14.95 26.26
N ILE A 521 2.35 -14.45 25.78
CA ILE A 521 2.13 -14.14 24.36
C ILE A 521 2.64 -12.75 23.95
N ARG A 522 3.27 -11.97 24.84
CA ARG A 522 3.72 -10.60 24.56
C ARG A 522 5.14 -10.55 24.01
N SER A 523 6.02 -11.47 24.43
CA SER A 523 7.39 -11.59 23.91
C SER A 523 7.48 -12.32 22.56
N ALA A 524 6.49 -13.16 22.24
CA ALA A 524 6.44 -13.93 21.00
C ALA A 524 6.34 -13.04 19.74
N THR A 525 6.99 -13.48 18.66
CA THR A 525 6.89 -12.89 17.33
C THR A 525 5.45 -13.03 16.81
N GLN A 526 4.87 -11.89 16.45
CA GLN A 526 3.47 -11.79 16.07
C GLN A 526 3.25 -10.61 15.13
N SER A 527 2.26 -10.72 14.27
CA SER A 527 1.85 -9.66 13.35
C SER A 527 0.34 -9.47 13.41
N GLY A 528 -0.16 -8.34 12.92
CA GLY A 528 -1.58 -8.04 12.96
C GLY A 528 -1.89 -6.78 12.17
N TYR A 529 -3.11 -6.72 11.65
CA TYR A 529 -3.57 -5.64 10.79
C TYR A 529 -4.85 -5.02 11.32
N ARG A 530 -5.11 -3.79 10.89
CA ARG A 530 -6.37 -3.07 11.10
C ARG A 530 -6.83 -2.49 9.79
N MET A 531 -8.08 -2.72 9.44
CA MET A 531 -8.72 -2.07 8.31
C MET A 531 -10.18 -1.78 8.63
N ASN A 532 -10.84 -1.12 7.71
CA ASN A 532 -12.28 -0.96 7.70
C ASN A 532 -12.77 -1.14 6.26
N SER A 533 -13.99 -1.59 6.10
CA SER A 533 -14.69 -1.70 4.83
C SER A 533 -16.16 -1.43 5.11
N HIS A 534 -16.73 -0.41 4.46
CA HIS A 534 -18.06 0.09 4.80
C HIS A 534 -18.19 0.35 6.32
N ARG A 535 -19.32 -0.01 6.95
CA ARG A 535 -19.50 0.10 8.41
C ARG A 535 -18.75 -0.94 9.25
N TYR A 536 -17.92 -1.78 8.64
CA TYR A 536 -17.19 -2.84 9.34
C TYR A 536 -15.77 -2.38 9.66
N LEU A 537 -15.42 -2.44 10.94
CA LEU A 537 -14.05 -2.34 11.43
C LEU A 537 -13.48 -3.75 11.58
N LEU A 538 -12.25 -3.98 11.12
CA LEU A 538 -11.60 -5.29 11.16
C LEU A 538 -10.24 -5.21 11.86
N GLN A 539 -9.92 -6.24 12.62
CA GLN A 539 -8.64 -6.47 13.28
C GLN A 539 -8.23 -7.92 13.04
N SER A 540 -6.95 -8.16 12.72
CA SER A 540 -6.36 -9.50 12.72
C SER A 540 -5.11 -9.56 13.59
N ARG A 541 -4.78 -10.76 14.09
CA ARG A 541 -3.53 -11.03 14.82
C ARG A 541 -3.11 -12.48 14.59
N ALA A 542 -1.89 -12.70 14.13
CA ALA A 542 -1.28 -14.01 13.95
C ALA A 542 -0.06 -14.18 14.84
N ILE A 543 0.09 -15.38 15.39
CA ILE A 543 1.14 -15.74 16.35
C ILE A 543 1.52 -17.22 16.18
N TYR A 544 2.79 -17.54 16.37
CA TYR A 544 3.21 -18.93 16.43
C TYR A 544 2.79 -19.59 17.74
N ILE A 545 2.25 -20.80 17.64
CA ILE A 545 1.72 -21.59 18.76
C ILE A 545 2.83 -22.04 19.73
N ASN A 546 4.08 -22.12 19.25
CA ASN A 546 5.27 -22.39 20.07
C ASN A 546 5.88 -21.14 20.73
N LEU A 547 5.28 -19.96 20.54
CA LEU A 547 5.74 -18.68 21.10
C LEU A 547 7.18 -18.31 20.73
N THR A 548 7.64 -18.69 19.54
CA THR A 548 8.97 -18.29 19.07
C THR A 548 9.14 -16.77 19.10
N THR A 549 10.32 -16.33 19.53
CA THR A 549 10.76 -14.93 19.53
C THR A 549 11.73 -14.63 18.37
N ASP A 550 11.94 -15.61 17.47
CA ASP A 550 12.74 -15.44 16.26
C ASP A 550 12.05 -14.45 15.31
N SER A 551 12.79 -13.44 14.85
CA SER A 551 12.31 -12.46 13.88
C SER A 551 12.08 -13.06 12.49
N SER A 552 12.68 -14.22 12.17
CA SER A 552 12.39 -14.94 10.93
C SER A 552 10.95 -15.44 10.85
N ALA A 553 10.29 -15.64 11.99
CA ALA A 553 8.88 -16.02 12.07
C ALA A 553 7.92 -14.88 11.68
N GLU A 554 8.39 -13.63 11.68
CA GLU A 554 7.56 -12.45 11.42
C GLU A 554 6.96 -12.49 10.01
N GLU A 555 7.73 -12.91 9.00
CA GLU A 555 7.22 -12.99 7.63
C GLU A 555 6.07 -13.99 7.46
N TRP A 556 5.99 -15.03 8.30
CA TRP A 556 4.90 -16.01 8.27
C TRP A 556 3.67 -15.51 9.04
N THR A 557 3.85 -14.91 10.22
CA THR A 557 2.73 -14.28 10.95
C THR A 557 2.16 -13.10 10.16
N ASN A 558 3.01 -12.36 9.44
CA ASN A 558 2.60 -11.22 8.62
C ASN A 558 1.69 -11.67 7.46
N ALA A 559 2.13 -12.66 6.67
CA ALA A 559 1.34 -13.24 5.59
C ALA A 559 -0.01 -13.79 6.09
N ALA A 560 -0.01 -14.53 7.19
CA ALA A 560 -1.19 -15.11 7.81
C ALA A 560 -2.19 -14.05 8.29
N ALA A 561 -1.71 -13.04 9.04
CA ALA A 561 -2.56 -11.96 9.56
C ALA A 561 -3.15 -11.09 8.45
N TYR A 562 -2.40 -10.87 7.37
CA TYR A 562 -2.86 -10.09 6.23
C TYR A 562 -3.94 -10.82 5.43
N ALA A 563 -3.72 -12.08 5.05
CA ALA A 563 -4.73 -12.86 4.33
C ALA A 563 -6.02 -13.03 5.15
N ALA A 564 -5.92 -13.18 6.48
CA ALA A 564 -7.07 -13.29 7.36
C ALA A 564 -7.95 -12.04 7.42
N ILE A 565 -7.36 -10.84 7.27
CA ILE A 565 -8.12 -9.57 7.36
C ILE A 565 -8.75 -9.17 6.02
N THR A 566 -8.14 -9.54 4.90
CA THR A 566 -8.66 -9.25 3.55
C THR A 566 -9.78 -10.19 3.11
N GLU A 567 -9.88 -11.38 3.72
CA GLU A 567 -10.90 -12.39 3.42
C GLU A 567 -12.09 -12.36 4.39
N ALA A 568 -12.07 -11.47 5.38
CA ALA A 568 -13.12 -11.29 6.39
C ALA A 568 -13.95 -10.03 6.13
N GLY A 569 -15.21 -10.04 6.58
CA GLY A 569 -16.20 -9.01 6.27
C GLY A 569 -17.38 -9.54 5.44
N PRO A 570 -18.31 -8.65 5.04
CA PRO A 570 -19.42 -8.93 4.13
C PRO A 570 -18.99 -9.11 2.66
#